data_AF-A0A8C1E913-F1
#
_entry.id   AF-A0A8C1E913-F1
#
_cell.length_a   1.000
_cell.length_b   1.000
_cell.length_c   1.000
_cell.angle_alpha   90.00
_cell.angle_beta   90.00
_cell.angle_gamma   90.00
#
_symmetry.space_group_name_H-M   'P 1'
#
loop_
_entity.id
_entity.type
_entity.pdbx_description
1 polymer ?
#
loop_
_entity_poly.entity_id
_entity_poly.type
_entity_poly.pdbx_seq_one_letter_code
_entity_poly.pdbx_strand_id
1 'polypeptide(L)'
;MVKHQPLQVYERQLCLSCLTGIYGCRWKRYQRSHDDTTKWECLWSFILFCTFSLLLVWFYFWWEAHNDYSEFNWFLYNRSGEWSDGTVPILAATAAGFTYIAFLTILALCHVAVGQQLNLHWLHKIGVTAALLTTVISVISVTQMWGEEWDVVWISLQATGPFLHIGALAAVTALAWLVAGQVARAEKTRFQLMVVLIYLSVLLMLYFIPLSITSPCIMERGSLKAAPTIIGHQGAPMLAPENTLLSFNRALQRNVSGLEADVTISLDGVPFLLRDRTLRRTTNVRRVFPQRQYDDASLFNWTDLSSLNAGQWFLKDDPFWTVQYMSTSERWLLGNQTVCSLEQMLKLAARSNRSALLTLHRPPSNHPHHHDWVNLTLDSVLRSGIPQQQVMWTVDSNREMVRKAAPGLQQTSVQKLPLDTLHHKGISRVLLRYNQASAQDIKLYNENNISLTLYWVNEPWLYSLLWCSGVPSVSSEAPQVLRKVHYPLWLMSPDEYCLIWIFTDLISFAVVLGIFIFQKWRMSGMRSYNPEQIMLSAAVRRSSRDVNNMKEKLIFSGKSHQTTSCCMRVMITISHQNHTYDA
;
A
#
# COMPACT_ATOMS: atom_id res chain seq x y z
N MET A 1 -33.64 -50.87 -30.75
CA MET A 1 -34.10 -49.47 -30.54
C MET A 1 -32.88 -48.58 -30.40
N VAL A 2 -32.49 -47.89 -31.47
CA VAL A 2 -31.43 -46.87 -31.43
C VAL A 2 -32.08 -45.58 -30.92
N LYS A 3 -31.70 -45.12 -29.72
CA LYS A 3 -32.12 -43.81 -29.20
C LYS A 3 -31.43 -42.73 -30.04
N HIS A 4 -32.17 -42.08 -30.94
CA HIS A 4 -31.72 -40.84 -31.55
C HIS A 4 -31.65 -39.76 -30.47
N GLN A 5 -30.43 -39.39 -30.06
CA GLN A 5 -30.21 -38.14 -29.34
C GLN A 5 -30.59 -36.98 -30.26
N PRO A 6 -31.42 -36.02 -29.81
CA PRO A 6 -31.71 -34.84 -30.61
C PRO A 6 -30.42 -34.04 -30.77
N LEU A 7 -30.04 -33.76 -32.02
CA LEU A 7 -29.01 -32.79 -32.38
C LEU A 7 -29.44 -31.41 -31.87
N GLN A 8 -28.99 -31.05 -30.67
CA GLN A 8 -29.11 -29.70 -30.16
C GLN A 8 -28.20 -28.79 -30.98
N VAL A 9 -28.80 -27.78 -31.62
CA VAL A 9 -28.08 -26.71 -32.28
C VAL A 9 -27.43 -25.85 -31.19
N TYR A 10 -26.11 -25.96 -31.04
CA TYR A 10 -25.35 -25.18 -30.05
C TYR A 10 -24.98 -23.82 -30.63
N GLU A 11 -25.57 -22.76 -30.09
CA GLU A 11 -25.07 -21.39 -30.31
C GLU A 11 -23.66 -21.26 -29.73
N ARG A 12 -22.79 -20.61 -30.51
CA ARG A 12 -21.39 -20.37 -30.16
C ARG A 12 -21.33 -19.26 -29.12
N GLN A 13 -21.45 -19.59 -27.83
CA GLN A 13 -21.25 -18.62 -26.75
C GLN A 13 -19.76 -18.31 -26.60
N LEU A 14 -19.24 -17.40 -27.44
CA LEU A 14 -17.84 -16.96 -27.43
C LEU A 14 -17.35 -16.59 -26.02
N CYS A 15 -18.19 -15.86 -25.26
CA CYS A 15 -17.89 -15.47 -23.88
C CYS A 15 -17.64 -16.66 -22.95
N LEU A 16 -18.40 -17.74 -23.10
CA LEU A 16 -18.25 -18.94 -22.28
C LEU A 16 -16.94 -19.66 -22.62
N SER A 17 -16.61 -19.78 -23.91
CA SER A 17 -15.36 -20.38 -24.37
C SER A 17 -14.13 -19.58 -23.91
N CYS A 18 -14.21 -18.25 -23.88
CA CYS A 18 -13.16 -17.41 -23.31
C CYS A 18 -13.03 -17.64 -21.79
N LEU A 19 -14.13 -17.69 -21.06
CA LEU A 19 -14.14 -17.90 -19.61
C LEU A 19 -13.51 -19.24 -19.20
N THR A 20 -13.90 -20.32 -19.88
CA THR A 20 -13.36 -21.67 -19.63
C THR A 20 -11.95 -21.86 -20.19
N GLY A 21 -11.64 -21.16 -21.28
CA GLY A 21 -10.33 -21.12 -21.91
C GLY A 21 -9.28 -20.48 -21.01
N ILE A 22 -9.57 -19.30 -20.46
CA ILE A 22 -8.59 -18.56 -19.64
C ILE A 22 -8.38 -19.26 -18.28
N TYR A 23 -9.44 -19.68 -17.58
CA TYR A 23 -9.31 -20.27 -16.25
C TYR A 23 -8.78 -21.72 -16.24
N GLY A 24 -9.16 -22.51 -17.26
CA GLY A 24 -8.92 -23.96 -17.30
C GLY A 24 -8.21 -24.48 -18.56
N CYS A 25 -7.79 -23.62 -19.49
CA CYS A 25 -7.30 -23.98 -20.83
C CYS A 25 -8.28 -24.82 -21.67
N ARG A 26 -9.59 -24.70 -21.42
CA ARG A 26 -10.64 -25.43 -22.15
C ARG A 26 -11.30 -24.55 -23.21
N TRP A 27 -10.70 -24.53 -24.41
CA TRP A 27 -11.12 -23.70 -25.55
C TRP A 27 -12.11 -24.38 -26.52
N LYS A 28 -12.33 -25.70 -26.40
CA LYS A 28 -13.17 -26.49 -27.33
C LYS A 28 -14.62 -26.65 -26.84
N ARG A 29 -15.54 -26.90 -27.80
CA ARG A 29 -17.01 -27.08 -27.65
C ARG A 29 -17.37 -27.78 -26.33
N TYR A 30 -18.07 -27.05 -25.46
CA TYR A 30 -18.45 -27.56 -24.16
C TYR A 30 -19.90 -28.05 -24.16
N GLN A 31 -20.08 -29.31 -23.76
CA GLN A 31 -21.35 -29.82 -23.29
C GLN A 31 -21.50 -29.31 -21.85
N ARG A 32 -22.58 -28.58 -21.55
CA ARG A 32 -22.87 -28.05 -20.21
C ARG A 32 -22.94 -29.24 -19.24
N SER A 33 -21.82 -29.58 -18.60
CA SER A 33 -21.79 -30.67 -17.63
C SER A 33 -22.45 -30.11 -16.38
N HIS A 34 -23.72 -30.45 -16.22
CA HIS A 34 -24.34 -30.38 -14.91
C HIS A 34 -23.61 -31.40 -14.02
N ASP A 35 -23.06 -30.89 -12.94
CA ASP A 35 -22.60 -31.58 -11.73
C ASP A 35 -21.14 -32.06 -11.60
N ASP A 36 -20.74 -31.94 -10.32
CA ASP A 36 -19.54 -32.31 -9.56
C ASP A 36 -18.19 -31.65 -9.92
N THR A 37 -18.00 -30.42 -9.43
CA THR A 37 -16.66 -29.97 -9.03
C THR A 37 -16.08 -30.98 -8.04
N THR A 38 -14.92 -31.55 -8.38
CA THR A 38 -14.28 -32.55 -7.51
C THR A 38 -13.86 -31.89 -6.19
N LYS A 39 -13.75 -32.70 -5.12
CA LYS A 39 -13.22 -32.23 -3.82
C LYS A 39 -11.86 -31.53 -3.99
N TRP A 40 -11.04 -32.00 -4.93
CA TRP A 40 -9.76 -31.40 -5.28
C TRP A 40 -9.90 -30.01 -5.92
N GLU A 41 -10.83 -29.81 -6.85
CA GLU A 41 -11.07 -28.48 -7.42
C GLU A 41 -11.67 -27.51 -6.39
N CYS A 42 -12.52 -27.99 -5.48
CA CYS A 42 -12.99 -27.18 -4.34
C CYS A 42 -11.84 -26.76 -3.42
N LEU A 43 -10.90 -27.67 -3.12
CA LEU A 43 -9.70 -27.35 -2.34
C LEU A 43 -8.86 -26.27 -3.03
N TRP A 44 -8.64 -26.37 -4.33
CA TRP A 44 -7.90 -25.35 -5.08
C TRP A 44 -8.62 -24.00 -5.13
N SER A 45 -9.95 -23.99 -5.23
CA SER A 45 -10.73 -22.75 -5.11
C SER A 45 -10.60 -22.12 -3.71
N PHE A 46 -10.55 -22.93 -2.66
CA PHE A 46 -10.32 -22.46 -1.30
C PHE A 46 -8.91 -21.88 -1.14
N ILE A 47 -7.88 -22.58 -1.64
CA ILE A 47 -6.49 -22.08 -1.65
C ILE A 47 -6.43 -20.75 -2.40
N LEU A 48 -7.02 -20.65 -3.59
CA LEU A 48 -7.06 -19.41 -4.36
C LEU A 48 -7.67 -18.25 -3.56
N PHE A 49 -8.79 -18.47 -2.87
CA PHE A 49 -9.44 -17.44 -2.04
C PHE A 49 -8.60 -17.03 -0.82
N CYS A 50 -7.96 -18.00 -0.16
CA CYS A 50 -7.02 -17.73 0.94
C CYS A 50 -5.80 -16.94 0.44
N THR A 51 -5.24 -17.30 -0.71
CA THR A 51 -4.14 -16.57 -1.34
C THR A 51 -4.56 -15.14 -1.72
N PHE A 52 -5.75 -14.96 -2.28
CA PHE A 52 -6.31 -13.63 -2.57
C PHE A 52 -6.41 -12.79 -1.29
N SER A 53 -6.99 -13.35 -0.23
CA SER A 53 -7.18 -12.65 1.05
C SER A 53 -5.85 -12.25 1.69
N LEU A 54 -4.86 -13.14 1.68
CA LEU A 54 -3.52 -12.85 2.19
C LEU A 54 -2.82 -11.76 1.36
N LEU A 55 -2.90 -11.85 0.03
CA LEU A 55 -2.32 -10.84 -0.87
C LEU A 55 -3.02 -9.48 -0.77
N LEU A 56 -4.33 -9.46 -0.50
CA LEU A 56 -5.07 -8.21 -0.27
C LEU A 56 -4.52 -7.49 0.97
N VAL A 57 -4.34 -8.21 2.08
CA VAL A 57 -3.75 -7.66 3.31
C VAL A 57 -2.29 -7.25 3.08
N TRP A 58 -1.53 -8.06 2.37
CA TRP A 58 -0.13 -7.77 2.05
C TRP A 58 0.04 -6.55 1.14
N PHE A 59 -0.81 -6.41 0.12
CA PHE A 59 -0.84 -5.23 -0.74
C PHE A 59 -1.24 -3.98 0.05
N TYR A 60 -2.24 -4.11 0.94
CA TYR A 60 -2.64 -3.03 1.84
C TYR A 60 -1.50 -2.58 2.77
N PHE A 61 -0.76 -3.52 3.37
CA PHE A 61 0.43 -3.22 4.18
C PHE A 61 1.44 -2.37 3.41
N TRP A 62 1.82 -2.77 2.19
CA TRP A 62 2.80 -2.02 1.41
C TRP A 62 2.29 -0.65 0.95
N TRP A 63 0.98 -0.51 0.71
CA TRP A 63 0.37 0.77 0.41
C TRP A 63 0.49 1.74 1.59
N GLU A 64 0.17 1.30 2.80
CA GLU A 64 0.20 2.16 4.00
C GLU A 64 1.63 2.41 4.51
N ALA A 65 2.53 1.44 4.32
CA ALA A 65 3.95 1.58 4.66
C ALA A 65 4.68 2.65 3.83
N HIS A 66 4.02 3.29 2.84
CA HIS A 66 4.60 4.37 2.04
C HIS A 66 5.21 5.50 2.89
N ASN A 67 4.60 5.78 4.05
CA ASN A 67 5.12 6.75 5.02
C ASN A 67 6.58 6.46 5.46
N ASP A 68 6.96 5.19 5.53
CA ASP A 68 8.23 4.70 6.08
C ASP A 68 9.16 4.10 4.99
N TYR A 69 8.90 4.34 3.70
CA TYR A 69 9.74 3.82 2.60
C TYR A 69 11.20 4.28 2.68
N SER A 70 11.44 5.54 3.07
CA SER A 70 12.80 6.07 3.25
C SER A 70 13.57 5.30 4.32
N GLU A 71 12.91 4.98 5.44
CA GLU A 71 13.47 4.20 6.54
C GLU A 71 13.70 2.75 6.16
N PHE A 72 12.78 2.14 5.41
CA PHE A 72 12.98 0.80 4.87
C PHE A 72 14.22 0.73 3.97
N ASN A 73 14.37 1.69 3.06
CA ASN A 73 15.53 1.77 2.16
C ASN A 73 16.83 2.03 2.93
N TRP A 74 16.78 2.88 3.96
CA TRP A 74 17.93 3.09 4.86
C TRP A 74 18.31 1.83 5.64
N PHE A 75 17.32 1.07 6.13
CA PHE A 75 17.53 -0.21 6.79
C PHE A 75 18.20 -1.24 5.85
N LEU A 76 17.75 -1.32 4.60
CA LEU A 76 18.40 -2.17 3.59
C LEU A 76 19.84 -1.75 3.33
N TYR A 77 20.10 -0.44 3.19
CA TYR A 77 21.45 0.10 3.03
C TYR A 77 22.36 -0.25 4.20
N ASN A 78 21.88 -0.14 5.45
CA ASN A 78 22.69 -0.44 6.62
C ASN A 78 23.13 -1.92 6.68
N ARG A 79 22.39 -2.81 6.01
CA ARG A 79 22.75 -4.24 5.89
C ARG A 79 23.57 -4.57 4.66
N SER A 80 23.26 -3.98 3.51
CA SER A 80 23.90 -4.30 2.22
C SER A 80 25.17 -3.49 1.97
N GLY A 81 25.25 -2.29 2.54
CA GLY A 81 26.27 -1.28 2.23
C GLY A 81 26.07 -0.57 0.89
N GLU A 82 25.03 -0.88 0.13
CA GLU A 82 24.72 -0.20 -1.13
C GLU A 82 23.29 0.31 -1.13
N TRP A 83 23.11 1.57 -1.52
CA TRP A 83 21.81 2.19 -1.59
C TRP A 83 21.04 1.65 -2.80
N SER A 84 19.85 1.14 -2.57
CA SER A 84 18.90 0.77 -3.60
C SER A 84 17.49 1.03 -3.10
N ASP A 85 16.59 1.38 -4.02
CA ASP A 85 15.18 1.44 -3.69
C ASP A 85 14.59 0.03 -3.70
N GLY A 86 14.54 -0.59 -2.52
CA GLY A 86 14.00 -1.93 -2.34
C GLY A 86 12.46 -1.95 -2.38
N THR A 87 11.80 -0.82 -2.20
CA THR A 87 10.34 -0.76 -2.14
C THR A 87 9.70 -0.98 -3.51
N VAL A 88 10.29 -0.45 -4.58
CA VAL A 88 9.79 -0.59 -5.96
C VAL A 88 9.64 -2.05 -6.41
N PRO A 89 10.69 -2.89 -6.39
CA PRO A 89 10.55 -4.28 -6.84
C PRO A 89 9.57 -5.06 -5.97
N ILE A 90 9.52 -4.79 -4.66
CA ILE A 90 8.58 -5.46 -3.75
C ILE A 90 7.13 -5.06 -4.08
N LEU A 91 6.86 -3.76 -4.25
CA LEU A 91 5.54 -3.25 -4.59
C LEU A 91 5.10 -3.73 -5.97
N ALA A 92 5.99 -3.71 -6.97
CA ALA A 92 5.71 -4.21 -8.31
C ALA A 92 5.37 -5.71 -8.31
N ALA A 93 6.17 -6.53 -7.61
CA ALA A 93 5.90 -7.96 -7.47
C ALA A 93 4.59 -8.24 -6.72
N THR A 94 4.34 -7.49 -5.65
CA THR A 94 3.10 -7.60 -4.85
C THR A 94 1.88 -7.19 -5.67
N ALA A 95 1.94 -6.09 -6.41
CA ALA A 95 0.88 -5.62 -7.29
C ALA A 95 0.60 -6.61 -8.44
N ALA A 96 1.64 -7.14 -9.07
CA ALA A 96 1.50 -8.14 -10.13
C ALA A 96 0.87 -9.43 -9.61
N GLY A 97 1.34 -9.93 -8.45
CA GLY A 97 0.80 -11.10 -7.77
C GLY A 97 -0.67 -10.89 -7.38
N PHE A 98 -0.99 -9.77 -6.74
CA PHE A 98 -2.36 -9.41 -6.37
C PHE A 98 -3.28 -9.33 -7.60
N THR A 99 -2.87 -8.63 -8.66
CA THR A 99 -3.65 -8.48 -9.89
C THR A 99 -3.95 -9.82 -10.54
N TYR A 100 -2.94 -10.70 -10.64
CA TYR A 100 -3.08 -12.03 -11.20
C TYR A 100 -4.05 -12.90 -10.39
N ILE A 101 -3.92 -12.92 -9.06
CA ILE A 101 -4.77 -13.72 -8.17
C ILE A 101 -6.19 -13.15 -8.10
N ALA A 102 -6.36 -11.84 -8.07
CA ALA A 102 -7.65 -11.16 -8.15
C ALA A 102 -8.38 -11.51 -9.46
N PHE A 103 -7.67 -11.46 -10.59
CA PHE A 103 -8.22 -11.85 -11.88
C PHE A 103 -8.69 -13.31 -11.90
N LEU A 104 -7.90 -14.25 -11.38
CA LEU A 104 -8.31 -15.65 -11.26
C LEU A 104 -9.52 -15.84 -10.34
N THR A 105 -9.58 -15.07 -9.25
CA THR A 105 -10.70 -15.10 -8.30
C THR A 105 -11.99 -14.59 -8.94
N ILE A 106 -11.92 -13.50 -9.71
CA ILE A 106 -13.05 -12.99 -10.50
C ILE A 106 -13.51 -14.02 -11.53
N LEU A 107 -12.58 -14.66 -12.24
CA LEU A 107 -12.92 -15.74 -13.17
C LEU A 107 -13.60 -16.91 -12.45
N ALA A 108 -13.11 -17.34 -11.28
CA ALA A 108 -13.74 -18.37 -10.48
C ALA A 108 -15.18 -17.98 -10.10
N LEU A 109 -15.41 -16.75 -9.66
CA LEU A 109 -16.75 -16.23 -9.36
C LEU A 109 -17.67 -16.22 -10.60
N CYS A 110 -17.15 -15.86 -11.77
CA CYS A 110 -17.89 -15.95 -13.02
C CYS A 110 -18.24 -17.40 -13.42
N HIS A 111 -17.34 -18.37 -13.18
CA HIS A 111 -17.65 -19.79 -13.37
C HIS A 111 -18.80 -20.23 -12.45
N VAL A 112 -18.77 -19.83 -11.18
CA VAL A 112 -19.89 -20.05 -10.24
C VAL A 112 -21.18 -19.37 -10.73
N ALA A 113 -21.09 -18.15 -11.28
CA ALA A 113 -22.24 -17.44 -11.84
C ALA A 113 -22.95 -18.23 -12.93
N VAL A 114 -22.18 -18.77 -13.88
CA VAL A 114 -22.69 -19.49 -15.05
C VAL A 114 -23.03 -20.96 -14.74
N GLY A 115 -22.61 -21.46 -13.58
CA GLY A 115 -22.79 -22.86 -13.17
C GLY A 115 -21.81 -23.79 -13.87
N GLN A 116 -20.56 -23.34 -14.03
CA GLN A 116 -19.46 -24.09 -14.63
C GLN A 116 -18.55 -24.70 -13.56
N GLN A 117 -17.86 -25.78 -13.90
CA GLN A 117 -16.88 -26.41 -13.02
C GLN A 117 -15.64 -25.52 -12.82
N LEU A 118 -15.25 -25.34 -11.56
CA LEU A 118 -14.05 -24.62 -11.10
C LEU A 118 -12.74 -25.37 -11.38
N ASN A 119 -12.54 -25.86 -12.61
CA ASN A 119 -11.31 -26.55 -12.98
C ASN A 119 -10.18 -25.55 -13.25
N LEU A 120 -9.33 -25.35 -12.25
CA LEU A 120 -8.17 -24.46 -12.34
C LEU A 120 -7.03 -25.18 -13.08
N HIS A 121 -6.55 -24.58 -14.18
CA HIS A 121 -5.46 -25.17 -14.96
C HIS A 121 -4.19 -25.37 -14.12
N TRP A 122 -3.41 -26.42 -14.40
CA TRP A 122 -2.21 -26.76 -13.63
C TRP A 122 -1.17 -25.63 -13.59
N LEU A 123 -1.05 -24.84 -14.68
CA LEU A 123 -0.19 -23.65 -14.71
C LEU A 123 -0.64 -22.60 -13.68
N HIS A 124 -1.95 -22.37 -13.56
CA HIS A 124 -2.49 -21.45 -12.55
C HIS A 124 -2.34 -22.02 -11.15
N LYS A 125 -2.48 -23.34 -10.95
CA LYS A 125 -2.19 -24.01 -9.67
C LYS A 125 -0.74 -23.77 -9.21
N ILE A 126 0.22 -23.82 -10.14
CA ILE A 126 1.62 -23.44 -9.86
C ILE A 126 1.71 -21.96 -9.49
N GLY A 127 1.11 -21.07 -10.28
CA GLY A 127 1.14 -19.63 -10.00
C GLY A 127 0.52 -19.25 -8.65
N VAL A 128 -0.61 -19.86 -8.29
CA VAL A 128 -1.28 -19.66 -6.99
C VAL A 128 -0.39 -20.16 -5.85
N THR A 129 0.18 -21.35 -5.96
CA THR A 129 1.11 -21.90 -4.96
C THR A 129 2.35 -21.03 -4.81
N ALA A 130 2.95 -20.60 -5.93
CA ALA A 130 4.11 -19.72 -5.92
C ALA A 130 3.79 -18.39 -5.22
N ALA A 131 2.68 -17.74 -5.60
CA ALA A 131 2.24 -16.49 -4.98
C ALA A 131 1.95 -16.64 -3.47
N LEU A 132 1.32 -17.76 -3.06
CA LEU A 132 1.06 -18.05 -1.66
C LEU A 132 2.37 -18.22 -0.87
N LEU A 133 3.28 -19.06 -1.36
CA LEU A 133 4.55 -19.34 -0.69
C LEU A 133 5.42 -18.08 -0.61
N THR A 134 5.54 -17.31 -1.69
CA THR A 134 6.33 -16.07 -1.68
C THR A 134 5.72 -15.06 -0.71
N THR A 135 4.40 -14.88 -0.70
CA THR A 135 3.73 -13.96 0.23
C THR A 135 3.93 -14.38 1.68
N VAL A 136 3.78 -15.68 2.00
CA VAL A 136 4.01 -16.19 3.36
C VAL A 136 5.46 -15.97 3.79
N ILE A 137 6.43 -16.28 2.93
CA ILE A 137 7.86 -16.04 3.21
C ILE A 137 8.12 -14.55 3.42
N SER A 138 7.56 -13.67 2.58
CA SER A 138 7.72 -12.23 2.69
C SER A 138 7.10 -11.66 3.97
N VAL A 139 5.90 -12.11 4.34
CA VAL A 139 5.24 -11.73 5.61
C VAL A 139 6.11 -12.14 6.80
N ILE A 140 6.59 -13.38 6.84
CA ILE A 140 7.48 -13.85 7.92
C ILE A 140 8.76 -13.01 7.96
N SER A 141 9.34 -12.71 6.81
CA SER A 141 10.58 -11.93 6.70
C SER A 141 10.39 -10.50 7.24
N VAL A 142 9.29 -9.83 6.88
CA VAL A 142 8.97 -8.49 7.40
C VAL A 142 8.70 -8.54 8.90
N THR A 143 7.93 -9.52 9.40
CA THR A 143 7.68 -9.65 10.84
C THR A 143 8.96 -9.84 11.65
N GLN A 144 9.96 -10.56 11.13
CA GLN A 144 11.23 -10.78 11.83
C GLN A 144 12.19 -9.60 11.74
N MET A 145 12.18 -8.87 10.63
CA MET A 145 13.18 -7.83 10.35
C MET A 145 12.68 -6.41 10.63
N TRP A 146 11.37 -6.19 10.54
CA TRP A 146 10.72 -4.87 10.54
C TRP A 146 9.31 -4.98 11.15
N GLY A 147 9.20 -5.71 12.26
CA GLY A 147 7.91 -6.08 12.86
C GLY A 147 7.12 -4.93 13.48
N GLU A 148 7.79 -3.85 13.90
CA GLU A 148 7.12 -2.65 14.46
C GLU A 148 6.25 -1.92 13.42
N GLU A 149 6.45 -2.17 12.13
CA GLU A 149 5.64 -1.55 11.08
C GLU A 149 4.24 -2.12 10.95
N TRP A 150 3.97 -3.31 11.52
CA TRP A 150 2.61 -3.83 11.51
C TRP A 150 1.62 -2.88 12.20
N ASP A 151 2.11 -2.02 13.09
CA ASP A 151 1.31 -0.97 13.72
C ASP A 151 0.76 0.03 12.70
N VAL A 152 1.43 0.26 11.56
CA VAL A 152 0.92 1.16 10.50
C VAL A 152 -0.41 0.70 9.96
N VAL A 153 -0.64 -0.61 9.87
CA VAL A 153 -1.91 -1.20 9.40
C VAL A 153 -3.01 -0.91 10.41
N TRP A 154 -2.73 -1.04 11.71
CA TRP A 154 -3.74 -0.76 12.73
C TRP A 154 -4.06 0.75 12.81
N ILE A 155 -3.04 1.59 12.69
CA ILE A 155 -3.20 3.05 12.70
C ILE A 155 -3.94 3.52 11.45
N SER A 156 -3.61 2.98 10.28
CA SER A 156 -4.27 3.34 9.02
C SER A 156 -5.75 2.91 9.01
N LEU A 157 -6.11 1.77 9.63
CA LEU A 157 -7.51 1.36 9.79
C LEU A 157 -8.37 2.39 10.55
N GLN A 158 -7.77 3.19 11.43
CA GLN A 158 -8.50 4.29 12.09
C GLN A 158 -8.85 5.42 11.11
N ALA A 159 -8.11 5.57 10.01
CA ALA A 159 -8.41 6.54 8.95
C ALA A 159 -9.24 5.91 7.82
N THR A 160 -8.92 4.70 7.39
CA THR A 160 -9.48 4.04 6.20
C THR A 160 -10.70 3.17 6.51
N GLY A 161 -10.91 2.80 7.77
CA GLY A 161 -11.97 1.88 8.22
C GLY A 161 -13.36 2.17 7.66
N PRO A 162 -13.90 3.40 7.76
CA PRO A 162 -15.20 3.75 7.20
C PRO A 162 -15.30 3.46 5.69
N PHE A 163 -14.25 3.72 4.93
CA PHE A 163 -14.23 3.52 3.48
C PHE A 163 -14.05 2.04 3.11
N LEU A 164 -13.22 1.31 3.87
CA LEU A 164 -13.06 -0.12 3.72
C LEU A 164 -14.36 -0.87 4.03
N HIS A 165 -15.13 -0.42 5.02
CA HIS A 165 -16.47 -0.95 5.30
C HIS A 165 -17.41 -0.79 4.11
N ILE A 166 -17.52 0.43 3.56
CA ILE A 166 -18.37 0.71 2.40
C ILE A 166 -17.95 -0.17 1.21
N GLY A 167 -16.65 -0.28 0.95
CA GLY A 167 -16.10 -1.14 -0.11
C GLY A 167 -16.41 -2.62 0.10
N ALA A 168 -16.22 -3.13 1.32
CA ALA A 168 -16.52 -4.52 1.67
C ALA A 168 -18.02 -4.83 1.55
N LEU A 169 -18.87 -3.91 2.01
CA LEU A 169 -20.31 -4.05 1.91
C LEU A 169 -20.80 -4.01 0.46
N ALA A 170 -20.24 -3.13 -0.37
CA ALA A 170 -20.51 -3.10 -1.80
C ALA A 170 -20.12 -4.42 -2.49
N ALA A 171 -18.95 -4.99 -2.14
CA ALA A 171 -18.51 -6.27 -2.67
C ALA A 171 -19.45 -7.43 -2.27
N VAL A 172 -19.84 -7.53 -0.99
CA VAL A 172 -20.77 -8.57 -0.52
C VAL A 172 -22.18 -8.38 -1.09
N THR A 173 -22.61 -7.13 -1.29
CA THR A 173 -23.87 -6.82 -1.97
C THR A 173 -23.84 -7.28 -3.44
N ALA A 174 -22.73 -7.07 -4.16
CA ALA A 174 -22.56 -7.57 -5.52
C ALA A 174 -22.58 -9.12 -5.58
N LEU A 175 -22.02 -9.79 -4.57
CA LEU A 175 -22.06 -11.26 -4.45
C LEU A 175 -23.49 -11.80 -4.25
N ALA A 176 -24.46 -10.97 -3.84
CA ALA A 176 -25.86 -11.37 -3.68
C ALA A 176 -26.44 -12.02 -4.95
N TRP A 177 -26.06 -11.50 -6.13
CA TRP A 177 -26.52 -12.04 -7.41
C TRP A 177 -26.07 -13.50 -7.62
N LEU A 178 -24.81 -13.79 -7.27
CA LEU A 178 -24.24 -15.13 -7.36
C LEU A 178 -24.90 -16.07 -6.35
N VAL A 179 -25.04 -15.61 -5.10
CA VAL A 179 -25.64 -16.38 -4.01
C VAL A 179 -27.11 -16.70 -4.32
N ALA A 180 -27.91 -15.70 -4.69
CA ALA A 180 -29.31 -15.88 -5.05
C ALA A 180 -29.47 -16.83 -6.26
N GLY A 181 -28.58 -16.73 -7.25
CA GLY A 181 -28.58 -17.65 -8.40
C GLY A 181 -28.20 -19.09 -8.05
N GLN A 182 -27.27 -19.29 -7.11
CA GLN A 182 -26.93 -20.61 -6.59
C GLN A 182 -28.08 -21.22 -5.80
N VAL A 183 -28.69 -20.44 -4.90
CA VAL A 183 -29.85 -20.87 -4.10
C VAL A 183 -31.02 -21.24 -5.00
N ALA A 184 -31.32 -20.44 -6.02
CA ALA A 184 -32.46 -20.69 -6.89
C ALA A 184 -32.26 -21.90 -7.83
N ARG A 185 -31.01 -22.28 -8.13
CA ARG A 185 -30.68 -23.49 -8.92
C ARG A 185 -30.54 -24.76 -8.08
N ALA A 186 -30.20 -24.64 -6.80
CA ALA A 186 -29.97 -25.79 -5.94
C ALA A 186 -31.26 -26.61 -5.73
N GLU A 187 -31.14 -27.94 -5.80
CA GLU A 187 -32.25 -28.86 -5.57
C GLU A 187 -32.44 -29.20 -4.08
N LYS A 188 -31.35 -29.16 -3.30
CA LYS A 188 -31.35 -29.55 -1.87
C LYS A 188 -31.64 -28.34 -0.98
N THR A 189 -32.78 -28.38 -0.27
CA THR A 189 -33.20 -27.32 0.67
C THR A 189 -32.19 -27.09 1.80
N ARG A 190 -31.54 -28.14 2.32
CA ARG A 190 -30.48 -27.99 3.34
C ARG A 190 -29.29 -27.16 2.84
N PHE A 191 -28.90 -27.34 1.58
CA PHE A 191 -27.79 -26.58 0.98
C PHE A 191 -28.20 -25.11 0.75
N GLN A 192 -29.42 -24.88 0.24
CA GLN A 192 -29.98 -23.52 0.11
C GLN A 192 -29.97 -22.77 1.44
N LEU A 193 -30.49 -23.41 2.50
CA LEU A 193 -30.53 -22.83 3.84
C LEU A 193 -29.11 -22.51 4.33
N MET A 194 -28.17 -23.44 4.18
CA MET A 194 -26.80 -23.24 4.65
C MET A 194 -26.10 -22.07 3.95
N VAL A 195 -26.23 -21.96 2.63
CA VAL A 195 -25.63 -20.87 1.83
C VAL A 195 -26.25 -19.52 2.17
N VAL A 196 -27.58 -19.45 2.30
CA VAL A 196 -28.27 -18.21 2.70
C VAL A 196 -27.88 -17.80 4.12
N LEU A 197 -27.82 -18.74 5.06
CA LEU A 197 -27.42 -18.44 6.44
C LEU A 197 -25.98 -17.91 6.50
N ILE A 198 -25.03 -18.52 5.80
CA ILE A 198 -23.65 -18.03 5.74
C ILE A 198 -23.61 -16.61 5.15
N TYR A 199 -24.31 -16.38 4.04
CA TYR A 199 -24.34 -15.07 3.40
C TYR A 199 -24.96 -14.00 4.32
N LEU A 200 -26.09 -14.29 4.95
CA LEU A 200 -26.75 -13.39 5.89
C LEU A 200 -25.90 -13.12 7.12
N SER A 201 -25.19 -14.12 7.65
CA SER A 201 -24.24 -13.92 8.76
C SER A 201 -23.11 -12.97 8.38
N VAL A 202 -22.52 -13.12 7.19
CA VAL A 202 -21.47 -12.20 6.70
C VAL A 202 -22.01 -10.79 6.51
N LEU A 203 -23.20 -10.66 5.91
CA LEU A 203 -23.85 -9.37 5.70
C LEU A 203 -24.20 -8.68 7.02
N LEU A 204 -24.72 -9.43 7.99
CA LEU A 204 -25.06 -8.92 9.31
C LEU A 204 -23.82 -8.46 10.08
N MET A 205 -22.73 -9.21 10.00
CA MET A 205 -21.44 -8.79 10.58
C MET A 205 -20.97 -7.47 9.94
N LEU A 206 -21.10 -7.32 8.63
CA LEU A 206 -20.76 -6.05 7.94
C LEU A 206 -21.66 -4.89 8.37
N TYR A 207 -22.95 -5.10 8.61
CA TYR A 207 -23.84 -4.05 9.13
C TYR A 207 -23.46 -3.60 10.55
N PHE A 208 -22.88 -4.48 11.38
CA PHE A 208 -22.46 -4.13 12.74
C PHE A 208 -21.00 -3.67 12.86
N ILE A 209 -20.15 -3.93 11.86
CA ILE A 209 -18.73 -3.52 11.87
C ILE A 209 -18.53 -2.02 12.17
N PRO A 210 -19.33 -1.08 11.63
CA PRO A 210 -19.17 0.35 11.90
C PRO A 210 -19.18 0.75 13.39
N LEU A 211 -19.80 -0.07 14.26
CA LEU A 211 -19.76 0.13 15.72
C LEU A 211 -18.38 -0.13 16.34
N SER A 212 -17.54 -0.93 15.67
CA SER A 212 -16.19 -1.27 16.12
C SER A 212 -15.11 -0.35 15.56
N ILE A 213 -15.44 0.47 14.55
CA ILE A 213 -14.51 1.41 13.93
C ILE A 213 -14.31 2.59 14.88
N THR A 214 -13.07 2.77 15.32
CA THR A 214 -12.66 3.92 16.14
C THR A 214 -11.73 4.81 15.32
N SER A 215 -12.07 6.09 15.23
CA SER A 215 -11.27 7.07 14.51
C SER A 215 -11.20 8.38 15.31
N PRO A 216 -10.01 8.92 15.57
CA PRO A 216 -9.85 10.28 16.08
C PRO A 216 -10.54 11.32 15.20
N CYS A 217 -10.69 11.09 13.90
CA CYS A 217 -11.27 12.06 12.97
C CYS A 217 -12.81 12.00 12.88
N ILE A 218 -13.47 11.08 13.60
CA ILE A 218 -14.93 11.11 13.80
C ILE A 218 -15.20 12.00 15.02
N MET A 219 -15.34 13.30 14.79
CA MET A 219 -15.51 14.30 15.85
C MET A 219 -16.24 15.54 15.35
N GLU A 220 -16.76 16.34 16.27
CA GLU A 220 -17.33 17.63 15.93
C GLU A 220 -16.27 18.57 15.38
N ARG A 221 -16.58 19.26 14.27
CA ARG A 221 -15.62 20.16 13.60
C ARG A 221 -15.12 21.27 14.51
N GLY A 222 -15.97 21.74 15.44
CA GLY A 222 -15.60 22.74 16.44
C GLY A 222 -14.65 22.24 17.53
N SER A 223 -14.47 20.92 17.68
CA SER A 223 -13.54 20.32 18.64
C SER A 223 -12.12 20.13 18.08
N LEU A 224 -11.94 20.35 16.77
CA LEU A 224 -10.64 20.22 16.12
C LEU A 224 -9.67 21.27 16.67
N LYS A 225 -8.53 20.78 17.18
CA LYS A 225 -7.45 21.65 17.67
C LYS A 225 -6.69 22.31 16.50
N ALA A 226 -5.82 23.26 16.82
CA ALA A 226 -4.91 23.85 15.85
C ALA A 226 -4.05 22.78 15.14
N ALA A 227 -3.69 23.05 13.89
CA ALA A 227 -2.85 22.15 13.10
C ALA A 227 -1.50 21.88 13.79
N PRO A 228 -1.03 20.62 13.82
CA PRO A 228 0.28 20.29 14.37
C PRO A 228 1.37 21.11 13.67
N THR A 229 2.31 21.66 14.43
CA THR A 229 3.44 22.34 13.83
C THR A 229 4.40 21.32 13.21
N ILE A 230 4.91 21.60 12.01
CA ILE A 230 5.82 20.70 11.31
C ILE A 230 7.27 21.08 11.65
N ILE A 231 8.08 20.11 12.03
CA ILE A 231 9.53 20.20 12.16
C ILE A 231 10.15 19.51 10.95
N GLY A 232 11.12 20.15 10.30
CA GLY A 232 11.79 19.59 9.14
C GLY A 232 12.85 18.57 9.56
N HIS A 233 12.56 17.28 9.42
CA HIS A 233 13.51 16.19 9.68
C HIS A 233 14.66 16.26 8.68
N GLN A 234 15.89 16.43 9.17
CA GLN A 234 17.09 16.62 8.34
C GLN A 234 16.93 17.76 7.31
N GLY A 235 16.06 18.73 7.63
CA GLY A 235 15.59 19.78 6.75
C GLY A 235 14.34 19.38 5.96
N ALA A 236 14.49 19.24 4.64
CA ALA A 236 13.45 18.76 3.72
C ALA A 236 14.07 17.79 2.70
N PRO A 237 14.42 16.54 3.10
CA PRO A 237 15.07 15.53 2.28
C PRO A 237 14.40 15.28 0.93
N MET A 238 13.08 15.36 0.85
CA MET A 238 12.36 15.24 -0.43
C MET A 238 12.60 16.40 -1.41
N LEU A 239 13.15 17.52 -0.96
CA LEU A 239 13.43 18.71 -1.78
C LEU A 239 14.93 18.97 -1.98
N ALA A 240 15.78 18.47 -1.09
CA ALA A 240 17.21 18.72 -1.11
C ALA A 240 17.99 17.67 -0.30
N PRO A 241 19.30 17.47 -0.57
CA PRO A 241 20.11 16.48 0.12
C PRO A 241 20.05 16.65 1.64
N GLU A 242 19.69 15.58 2.35
CA GLU A 242 19.49 15.58 3.80
C GLU A 242 20.70 16.17 4.57
N ASN A 243 20.44 16.80 5.73
CA ASN A 243 21.46 17.38 6.60
C ASN A 243 22.39 18.43 5.94
N THR A 244 22.01 19.02 4.81
CA THR A 244 22.72 20.14 4.18
C THR A 244 22.08 21.49 4.49
N LEU A 245 22.85 22.57 4.40
CA LEU A 245 22.33 23.94 4.59
C LEU A 245 21.19 24.26 3.60
N LEU A 246 21.27 23.73 2.37
CA LEU A 246 20.19 23.88 1.39
C LEU A 246 18.91 23.15 1.83
N SER A 247 19.01 21.93 2.36
CA SER A 247 17.85 21.19 2.88
C SER A 247 17.13 21.96 3.99
N PHE A 248 17.87 22.51 4.95
CA PHE A 248 17.30 23.36 5.99
C PHE A 248 16.66 24.64 5.42
N ASN A 249 17.30 25.29 4.46
CA ASN A 249 16.71 26.46 3.78
C ASN A 249 15.40 26.09 3.06
N ARG A 250 15.33 24.94 2.39
CA ARG A 250 14.10 24.45 1.74
C ARG A 250 13.01 24.19 2.78
N ALA A 251 13.34 23.63 3.94
CA ALA A 251 12.39 23.45 5.03
C ALA A 251 11.85 24.80 5.53
N LEU A 252 12.72 25.79 5.74
CA LEU A 252 12.32 27.15 6.14
C LEU A 252 11.41 27.82 5.11
N GLN A 253 11.65 27.61 3.81
CA GLN A 253 10.76 28.07 2.73
C GLN A 253 9.37 27.40 2.78
N ARG A 254 9.24 26.24 3.42
CA ARG A 254 7.95 25.58 3.74
C ARG A 254 7.41 25.95 5.13
N ASN A 255 7.96 27.00 5.73
CA ASN A 255 7.54 27.60 7.00
C ASN A 255 7.55 26.58 8.16
N VAL A 256 8.50 25.65 8.19
CA VAL A 256 8.62 24.72 9.34
C VAL A 256 8.83 25.50 10.65
N SER A 257 8.31 24.95 11.74
CA SER A 257 8.46 25.51 13.09
C SER A 257 9.86 25.33 13.65
N GLY A 258 10.55 24.28 13.21
CA GLY A 258 11.91 23.97 13.60
C GLY A 258 12.65 23.12 12.58
N LEU A 259 13.96 23.00 12.80
CA LEU A 259 14.87 22.18 12.04
C LEU A 259 15.35 21.04 12.94
N GLU A 260 15.26 19.81 12.45
CA GLU A 260 15.79 18.64 13.13
C GLU A 260 17.01 18.09 12.41
N ALA A 261 18.01 17.66 13.16
CA ALA A 261 19.20 17.03 12.59
C ALA A 261 19.82 16.00 13.52
N ASP A 262 20.48 15.03 12.89
CA ASP A 262 21.39 14.07 13.52
C ASP A 262 22.79 14.67 13.65
N VAL A 263 23.33 14.68 14.86
CA VAL A 263 24.59 15.33 15.21
C VAL A 263 25.59 14.27 15.64
N THR A 264 26.78 14.32 15.06
CA THR A 264 27.97 13.59 15.49
C THR A 264 29.14 14.57 15.63
N ILE A 265 30.33 14.10 16.01
CA ILE A 265 31.51 14.94 16.24
C ILE A 265 32.69 14.40 15.45
N SER A 266 33.46 15.31 14.83
CA SER A 266 34.69 14.99 14.11
C SER A 266 35.85 14.65 15.04
N LEU A 267 36.92 14.10 14.47
CA LEU A 267 38.10 13.67 15.21
C LEU A 267 38.77 14.82 15.98
N ASP A 268 38.70 16.03 15.42
CA ASP A 268 39.18 17.30 15.98
C ASP A 268 38.12 18.08 16.77
N GLY A 269 37.00 17.44 17.13
CA GLY A 269 36.04 17.96 18.11
C GLY A 269 34.99 18.94 17.57
N VAL A 270 34.76 18.98 16.25
CA VAL A 270 33.74 19.84 15.62
C VAL A 270 32.43 19.07 15.43
N PRO A 271 31.31 19.51 16.03
CA PRO A 271 30.01 18.88 15.81
C PRO A 271 29.49 19.12 14.39
N PHE A 272 29.09 18.05 13.69
CA PHE A 272 28.57 18.09 12.33
C PHE A 272 27.35 17.20 12.14
N LEU A 273 26.66 17.41 11.02
CA LEU A 273 25.36 16.79 10.76
C LEU A 273 25.50 15.57 9.84
N LEU A 274 25.13 14.40 10.35
CA LEU A 274 25.11 13.14 9.62
C LEU A 274 24.29 12.10 10.39
N ARG A 275 23.36 11.43 9.71
CA ARG A 275 22.61 10.30 10.26
C ARG A 275 23.42 9.01 10.27
N ASP A 276 24.14 8.74 9.19
CA ASP A 276 24.82 7.48 8.97
C ASP A 276 26.10 7.35 9.79
N ARG A 277 26.51 6.11 10.05
CA ARG A 277 27.82 5.80 10.64
C ARG A 277 29.00 6.16 9.73
N THR A 278 28.83 6.02 8.42
CA THR A 278 29.89 6.25 7.42
C THR A 278 29.45 7.31 6.42
N LEU A 279 30.42 7.92 5.72
CA LEU A 279 30.17 8.98 4.75
C LEU A 279 29.74 8.44 3.36
N ARG A 280 29.57 7.12 3.20
CA ARG A 280 29.47 6.46 1.87
C ARG A 280 28.20 6.80 1.10
N ARG A 281 27.05 6.93 1.77
CA ARG A 281 25.76 7.14 1.11
C ARG A 281 25.58 8.58 0.68
N THR A 282 25.87 9.52 1.58
CA THR A 282 25.52 10.93 1.41
C THR A 282 26.69 11.81 1.01
N THR A 283 27.86 11.25 0.66
CA THR A 283 29.00 12.03 0.20
C THR A 283 29.82 11.35 -0.91
N ASN A 284 30.80 12.07 -1.45
CA ASN A 284 31.78 11.54 -2.40
C ASN A 284 33.04 10.91 -1.74
N VAL A 285 32.98 10.47 -0.46
CA VAL A 285 34.12 9.86 0.26
C VAL A 285 34.79 8.72 -0.50
N ARG A 286 34.02 7.91 -1.24
CA ARG A 286 34.54 6.78 -2.04
C ARG A 286 35.57 7.22 -3.07
N ARG A 287 35.46 8.46 -3.56
CA ARG A 287 36.38 9.06 -4.54
C ARG A 287 37.53 9.80 -3.88
N VAL A 288 37.24 10.57 -2.82
CA VAL A 288 38.23 11.45 -2.17
C VAL A 288 39.12 10.68 -1.19
N PHE A 289 38.54 9.77 -0.42
CA PHE A 289 39.24 8.95 0.59
C PHE A 289 38.87 7.45 0.45
N PRO A 290 39.24 6.79 -0.67
CA PRO A 290 38.82 5.42 -0.97
C PRO A 290 39.21 4.39 0.10
N GLN A 291 40.37 4.57 0.73
CA GLN A 291 40.89 3.68 1.77
C GLN A 291 40.17 3.83 3.11
N ARG A 292 39.48 4.96 3.32
CA ARG A 292 38.79 5.30 4.57
C ARG A 292 37.27 5.29 4.43
N GLN A 293 36.76 4.83 3.29
CA GLN A 293 35.32 4.92 3.02
C GLN A 293 34.46 4.15 4.05
N TYR A 294 35.02 3.11 4.68
CA TYR A 294 34.32 2.32 5.71
C TYR A 294 34.63 2.78 7.14
N ASP A 295 35.50 3.77 7.29
CA ASP A 295 35.78 4.35 8.61
C ASP A 295 34.51 5.03 9.13
N ASP A 296 34.39 5.04 10.45
CA ASP A 296 33.35 5.82 11.13
C ASP A 296 33.53 7.30 10.79
N ALA A 297 32.44 7.99 10.46
CA ALA A 297 32.48 9.38 10.03
C ALA A 297 33.07 10.30 11.10
N SER A 298 32.92 9.95 12.39
CA SER A 298 33.53 10.69 13.51
C SER A 298 35.06 10.64 13.50
N LEU A 299 35.68 9.66 12.83
CA LEU A 299 37.14 9.53 12.79
C LEU A 299 37.79 10.41 11.70
N PHE A 300 37.02 11.25 11.01
CA PHE A 300 37.53 12.26 10.08
C PHE A 300 37.69 13.61 10.77
N ASN A 301 38.72 14.37 10.39
CA ASN A 301 38.85 15.77 10.81
C ASN A 301 37.84 16.65 10.07
N TRP A 302 37.48 17.79 10.65
CA TRP A 302 36.54 18.73 10.05
C TRP A 302 37.02 19.27 8.69
N THR A 303 38.32 19.49 8.52
CA THR A 303 38.92 19.91 7.24
C THR A 303 38.63 18.90 6.13
N ASP A 304 38.72 17.60 6.43
CA ASP A 304 38.41 16.54 5.46
C ASP A 304 36.89 16.52 5.18
N LEU A 305 36.07 16.52 6.24
CA LEU A 305 34.61 16.46 6.15
C LEU A 305 34.03 17.62 5.33
N SER A 306 34.47 18.84 5.61
CA SER A 306 34.00 20.05 4.93
C SER A 306 34.43 20.13 3.45
N SER A 307 35.46 19.37 3.04
CA SER A 307 35.88 19.25 1.64
C SER A 307 35.02 18.29 0.82
N LEU A 308 34.25 17.41 1.47
CA LEU A 308 33.43 16.42 0.78
C LEU A 308 32.20 17.07 0.16
N ASN A 309 31.84 16.57 -1.02
CA ASN A 309 30.58 16.92 -1.66
C ASN A 309 29.47 16.06 -1.04
N ALA A 310 28.44 16.72 -0.49
CA ALA A 310 27.29 16.09 0.15
C ALA A 310 25.98 16.25 -0.65
N GLY A 311 26.07 16.59 -1.95
CA GLY A 311 24.93 16.92 -2.79
C GLY A 311 24.75 16.06 -4.04
N GLN A 312 25.85 15.64 -4.67
CA GLN A 312 25.80 14.89 -5.94
C GLN A 312 25.10 13.53 -5.82
N TRP A 313 25.20 12.88 -4.66
CA TRP A 313 24.53 11.59 -4.41
C TRP A 313 23.02 11.71 -4.60
N PHE A 314 22.41 12.82 -4.15
CA PHE A 314 20.97 13.05 -4.23
C PHE A 314 20.48 13.07 -5.69
N LEU A 315 21.27 13.64 -6.60
CA LEU A 315 20.96 13.69 -8.03
C LEU A 315 21.18 12.35 -8.73
N LYS A 316 22.17 11.59 -8.25
CA LYS A 316 22.57 10.31 -8.85
C LYS A 316 21.62 9.19 -8.45
N ASP A 317 21.32 9.12 -7.17
CA ASP A 317 20.56 8.03 -6.57
C ASP A 317 19.05 8.35 -6.56
N ASP A 318 18.67 9.63 -6.71
CA ASP A 318 17.29 10.14 -6.79
C ASP A 318 16.32 9.45 -5.82
N PRO A 319 16.58 9.53 -4.50
CA PRO A 319 15.88 8.72 -3.49
C PRO A 319 14.38 8.99 -3.39
N PHE A 320 13.88 10.05 -4.03
CA PHE A 320 12.47 10.45 -4.02
C PHE A 320 11.88 10.62 -5.43
N TRP A 321 12.58 10.21 -6.50
CA TRP A 321 12.18 10.36 -7.91
C TRP A 321 11.78 11.77 -8.33
N THR A 322 12.47 12.75 -7.78
CA THR A 322 12.17 14.18 -7.99
C THR A 322 13.09 14.81 -9.03
N VAL A 323 14.26 14.24 -9.30
CA VAL A 323 15.31 14.86 -10.13
C VAL A 323 14.83 15.14 -11.56
N GLN A 324 13.99 14.27 -12.12
CA GLN A 324 13.45 14.45 -13.47
C GLN A 324 12.62 15.74 -13.64
N TYR A 325 12.01 16.24 -12.56
CA TYR A 325 11.16 17.44 -12.58
C TYR A 325 11.93 18.73 -12.28
N MET A 326 13.22 18.65 -11.96
CA MET A 326 14.05 19.79 -11.56
C MET A 326 14.66 20.53 -12.76
N SER A 327 14.77 21.85 -12.63
CA SER A 327 15.51 22.67 -13.59
C SER A 327 17.02 22.42 -13.51
N THR A 328 17.77 22.74 -14.58
CA THR A 328 19.24 22.63 -14.60
C THR A 328 19.90 23.45 -13.47
N SER A 329 19.37 24.65 -13.19
CA SER A 329 19.86 25.52 -12.12
C SER A 329 19.67 24.91 -10.73
N GLU A 330 18.53 24.25 -10.51
CA GLU A 330 18.20 23.57 -9.26
C GLU A 330 19.10 22.36 -9.06
N ARG A 331 19.33 21.56 -10.11
CA ARG A 331 20.28 20.44 -10.06
C ARG A 331 21.69 20.92 -9.70
N TRP A 332 22.16 22.03 -10.28
CA TRP A 332 23.48 22.58 -9.93
C TRP A 332 23.56 22.96 -8.45
N LEU A 333 22.53 23.64 -7.92
CA LEU A 333 22.46 24.03 -6.51
C LEU A 333 22.46 22.82 -5.58
N LEU A 334 21.63 21.81 -5.87
CA LEU A 334 21.53 20.56 -5.11
C LEU A 334 22.82 19.75 -5.15
N GLY A 335 23.47 19.70 -6.31
CA GLY A 335 24.73 18.98 -6.50
C GLY A 335 25.92 19.66 -5.83
N ASN A 336 25.86 20.98 -5.57
CA ASN A 336 26.95 21.76 -5.01
C ASN A 336 26.76 22.03 -3.51
N GLN A 337 26.63 20.96 -2.72
CA GLN A 337 26.50 21.02 -1.26
C GLN A 337 27.72 20.36 -0.59
N THR A 338 28.02 20.78 0.64
CA THR A 338 29.06 20.22 1.51
C THR A 338 28.44 19.70 2.80
N VAL A 339 29.22 18.93 3.58
CA VAL A 339 28.84 18.53 4.94
C VAL A 339 28.56 19.78 5.78
N CYS A 340 27.45 19.77 6.53
CA CYS A 340 27.01 20.89 7.34
C CYS A 340 27.50 20.72 8.78
N SER A 341 28.06 21.79 9.37
CA SER A 341 28.34 21.83 10.81
C SER A 341 27.06 22.10 11.61
N LEU A 342 27.04 21.69 12.87
CA LEU A 342 25.94 22.02 13.78
C LEU A 342 25.78 23.54 13.90
N GLU A 343 26.88 24.27 14.06
CA GLU A 343 26.87 25.73 14.24
C GLU A 343 26.23 26.45 13.03
N GLN A 344 26.48 25.99 11.80
CA GLN A 344 25.86 26.56 10.60
C GLN A 344 24.33 26.41 10.64
N MET A 345 23.81 25.23 10.96
CA MET A 345 22.38 24.99 11.08
C MET A 345 21.76 25.83 12.21
N LEU A 346 22.41 25.89 13.38
CA LEU A 346 21.90 26.65 14.52
C LEU A 346 21.87 28.16 14.25
N LYS A 347 22.90 28.71 13.58
CA LYS A 347 22.88 30.11 13.12
C LYS A 347 21.74 30.37 12.14
N LEU A 348 21.44 29.41 11.25
CA LEU A 348 20.32 29.51 10.34
C LEU A 348 18.96 29.47 11.08
N ALA A 349 18.81 28.57 12.06
CA ALA A 349 17.64 28.50 12.91
C ALA A 349 17.42 29.79 13.72
N ALA A 350 18.49 30.33 14.34
CA ALA A 350 18.45 31.58 15.09
C ALA A 350 18.02 32.77 14.21
N ARG A 351 18.61 32.91 13.02
CA ARG A 351 18.27 33.99 12.06
C ARG A 351 16.83 33.92 11.56
N SER A 352 16.28 32.71 11.47
CA SER A 352 14.90 32.47 11.01
C SER A 352 13.89 32.40 12.15
N ASN A 353 14.34 32.59 13.40
CA ASN A 353 13.56 32.49 14.63
C ASN A 353 12.82 31.15 14.74
N ARG A 354 13.51 30.04 14.43
CA ARG A 354 12.97 28.67 14.46
C ARG A 354 13.68 27.80 15.49
N SER A 355 12.96 26.80 15.98
CA SER A 355 13.54 25.85 16.94
C SER A 355 14.53 24.89 16.26
N ALA A 356 15.46 24.35 17.04
CA ALA A 356 16.36 23.28 16.63
C ALA A 356 16.10 22.05 17.49
N LEU A 357 15.81 20.91 16.87
CA LEU A 357 15.73 19.62 17.55
C LEU A 357 16.99 18.81 17.21
N LEU A 358 17.75 18.46 18.24
CA LEU A 358 19.05 17.82 18.06
C LEU A 358 18.97 16.37 18.49
N THR A 359 19.19 15.44 17.56
CA THR A 359 19.40 14.02 17.85
C THR A 359 20.89 13.74 17.83
N LEU A 360 21.44 13.27 18.95
CA LEU A 360 22.88 13.31 19.21
C LEU A 360 23.44 11.89 19.29
N HIS A 361 24.44 11.60 18.47
CA HIS A 361 25.09 10.29 18.37
C HIS A 361 26.44 10.30 19.09
N ARG A 362 26.64 9.34 19.99
CA ARG A 362 27.92 9.18 20.69
C ARG A 362 28.96 8.58 19.73
N PRO A 363 30.16 9.17 19.62
CA PRO A 363 31.23 8.60 18.79
C PRO A 363 31.74 7.26 19.38
N PRO A 364 32.46 6.44 18.61
CA PRO A 364 32.94 5.13 19.07
C PRO A 364 33.94 5.23 20.24
N SER A 365 34.15 4.14 20.97
CA SER A 365 34.96 4.13 22.20
C SER A 365 36.44 4.48 22.01
N ASN A 366 36.96 4.32 20.79
CA ASN A 366 38.33 4.69 20.42
C ASN A 366 38.47 6.17 20.01
N HIS A 367 37.38 6.93 19.97
CA HIS A 367 37.40 8.34 19.62
C HIS A 367 37.97 9.18 20.79
N PRO A 368 38.88 10.13 20.55
CA PRO A 368 39.49 10.95 21.61
C PRO A 368 38.43 11.70 22.43
N HIS A 369 37.34 12.11 21.77
CA HIS A 369 36.23 12.81 22.40
C HIS A 369 35.06 11.94 22.86
N HIS A 370 35.26 10.64 23.10
CA HIS A 370 34.16 9.73 23.49
C HIS A 370 33.44 10.13 24.79
N HIS A 371 34.13 10.81 25.71
CA HIS A 371 33.60 11.14 27.03
C HIS A 371 33.14 12.60 27.19
N ASP A 372 33.68 13.52 26.40
CA ASP A 372 33.43 14.97 26.44
C ASP A 372 32.60 15.50 25.26
N TRP A 373 32.16 14.62 24.34
CA TRP A 373 31.33 14.97 23.19
C TRP A 373 30.08 15.82 23.54
N VAL A 374 29.45 15.57 24.68
CA VAL A 374 28.31 16.37 25.18
C VAL A 374 28.72 17.83 25.41
N ASN A 375 29.89 18.05 26.01
CA ASN A 375 30.41 19.38 26.32
C ASN A 375 30.74 20.14 25.04
N LEU A 376 31.41 19.50 24.09
CA LEU A 376 31.74 20.09 22.79
C LEU A 376 30.49 20.49 22.01
N THR A 377 29.47 19.62 22.03
CA THR A 377 28.19 19.90 21.37
C THR A 377 27.45 21.05 22.04
N LEU A 378 27.40 21.05 23.38
CA LEU A 378 26.77 22.13 24.15
C LEU A 378 27.47 23.47 23.91
N ASP A 379 28.80 23.49 23.90
CA ASP A 379 29.58 24.69 23.63
C ASP A 379 29.34 25.23 22.21
N SER A 380 29.23 24.35 21.20
CA SER A 380 28.82 24.73 19.84
C SER A 380 27.41 25.35 19.81
N VAL A 381 26.46 24.79 20.57
CA VAL A 381 25.11 25.36 20.71
C VAL A 381 25.17 26.77 21.30
N LEU A 382 25.89 26.96 22.40
CA LEU A 382 26.01 28.26 23.06
C LEU A 382 26.71 29.30 22.17
N ARG A 383 27.77 28.91 21.46
CA ARG A 383 28.50 29.78 20.52
C ARG A 383 27.68 30.18 19.29
N SER A 384 26.70 29.38 18.89
CA SER A 384 25.86 29.69 17.72
C SER A 384 24.97 30.93 17.89
N GLY A 385 24.72 31.34 19.15
CA GLY A 385 23.85 32.48 19.49
C GLY A 385 22.35 32.19 19.39
N ILE A 386 21.95 30.93 19.17
CA ILE A 386 20.54 30.54 19.22
C ILE A 386 19.98 30.69 20.65
N PRO A 387 18.77 31.27 20.84
CA PRO A 387 18.13 31.29 22.15
C PRO A 387 17.97 29.87 22.71
N GLN A 388 18.37 29.66 23.96
CA GLN A 388 18.35 28.32 24.57
C GLN A 388 16.96 27.68 24.54
N GLN A 389 15.90 28.48 24.72
CA GLN A 389 14.51 28.02 24.72
C GLN A 389 14.05 27.49 23.36
N GLN A 390 14.80 27.74 22.29
CA GLN A 390 14.52 27.24 20.95
C GLN A 390 15.22 25.90 20.66
N VAL A 391 16.07 25.41 21.56
CA VAL A 391 16.83 24.17 21.33
C VAL A 391 16.24 23.04 22.16
N MET A 392 15.82 21.97 21.47
CA MET A 392 15.31 20.74 22.05
C MET A 392 16.47 19.74 22.19
N TRP A 393 16.83 19.46 23.43
CA TRP A 393 17.98 18.63 23.80
C TRP A 393 17.53 17.22 24.17
N THR A 394 17.86 16.25 23.30
CA THR A 394 17.36 14.86 23.40
C THR A 394 18.21 13.95 24.28
N VAL A 395 19.49 14.28 24.52
CA VAL A 395 20.43 13.39 25.21
C VAL A 395 20.14 13.33 26.70
N ASP A 396 19.97 12.10 27.22
CA ASP A 396 19.86 11.82 28.65
C ASP A 396 21.22 11.78 29.36
N SER A 397 22.30 11.43 28.67
CA SER A 397 23.67 11.49 29.19
C SER A 397 23.98 12.90 29.71
N ASN A 398 24.46 13.02 30.95
CA ASN A 398 24.90 14.30 31.54
C ASN A 398 23.79 15.39 31.56
N ARG A 399 22.50 15.00 31.54
CA ARG A 399 21.37 15.94 31.50
C ARG A 399 21.41 16.98 32.62
N GLU A 400 21.79 16.58 33.83
CA GLU A 400 21.93 17.51 34.97
C GLU A 400 23.00 18.57 34.75
N MET A 401 24.13 18.20 34.16
CA MET A 401 25.23 19.11 33.84
C MET A 401 24.79 20.09 32.74
N VAL A 402 24.14 19.60 31.68
CA VAL A 402 23.58 20.44 30.62
C VAL A 402 22.57 21.43 31.19
N ARG A 403 21.68 20.98 32.08
CA ARG A 403 20.69 21.84 32.74
C ARG A 403 21.32 22.91 33.63
N LYS A 404 22.42 22.60 34.32
CA LYS A 404 23.16 23.58 35.14
C LYS A 404 23.85 24.62 34.25
N ALA A 405 24.45 24.19 33.15
CA ALA A 405 25.20 25.08 32.24
C ALA A 405 24.30 25.92 31.32
N ALA A 406 23.17 25.36 30.88
CA ALA A 406 22.25 25.97 29.93
C ALA A 406 20.79 25.66 30.32
N PRO A 407 20.27 26.29 31.38
CA PRO A 407 18.95 25.98 31.95
C PRO A 407 17.78 26.28 31.00
N GLY A 408 17.98 27.10 29.97
CA GLY A 408 16.95 27.41 28.98
C GLY A 408 16.73 26.32 27.94
N LEU A 409 17.63 25.33 27.79
CA LEU A 409 17.48 24.26 26.81
C LEU A 409 16.26 23.39 27.14
N GLN A 410 15.42 23.13 26.13
CA GLN A 410 14.23 22.32 26.30
C GLN A 410 14.59 20.85 26.42
N GLN A 411 14.51 20.34 27.65
CA GLN A 411 14.80 18.95 27.97
C GLN A 411 13.77 18.03 27.31
N THR A 412 14.22 17.24 26.34
CA THR A 412 13.38 16.37 25.51
C THR A 412 13.75 14.91 25.74
N SER A 413 12.79 14.04 26.05
CA SER A 413 13.02 12.58 26.07
C SER A 413 12.74 11.98 24.71
N VAL A 414 13.55 10.98 24.32
CA VAL A 414 13.32 10.14 23.13
C VAL A 414 12.71 8.78 23.48
N GLN A 415 12.31 8.60 24.75
CA GLN A 415 11.72 7.37 25.26
C GLN A 415 10.37 7.67 25.88
N LYS A 416 9.43 6.73 25.75
CA LYS A 416 8.14 6.81 26.41
C LYS A 416 8.35 6.52 27.90
N LEU A 417 8.34 7.57 28.71
CA LEU A 417 8.52 7.48 30.16
C LEU A 417 7.21 7.81 30.90
N PRO A 418 7.01 7.26 32.12
CA PRO A 418 5.92 7.69 33.01
C PRO A 418 6.00 9.19 33.32
N LEU A 419 4.85 9.83 33.52
CA LEU A 419 4.76 11.27 33.81
C LEU A 419 5.60 11.69 35.02
N ASP A 420 5.55 10.93 36.12
CA ASP A 420 6.32 11.23 37.32
C ASP A 420 7.82 11.28 37.04
N THR A 421 8.31 10.36 36.22
CA THR A 421 9.72 10.30 35.79
C THR A 421 10.07 11.50 34.91
N LEU A 422 9.17 11.91 33.99
CA LEU A 422 9.38 13.08 33.14
C LEU A 422 9.48 14.35 33.99
N HIS A 423 8.55 14.56 34.92
CA HIS A 423 8.56 15.72 35.82
C HIS A 423 9.79 15.72 36.74
N HIS A 424 10.14 14.58 37.34
CA HIS A 424 11.32 14.45 38.19
C HIS A 424 12.63 14.78 37.44
N LYS A 425 12.72 14.35 36.18
CA LYS A 425 13.86 14.66 35.31
C LYS A 425 13.82 16.09 34.74
N GLY A 426 12.74 16.86 34.98
CA GLY A 426 12.55 18.19 34.42
C GLY A 426 12.39 18.20 32.90
N ILE A 427 11.80 17.14 32.36
CA ILE A 427 11.56 16.96 30.93
C ILE A 427 10.20 17.56 30.59
N SER A 428 10.19 18.51 29.65
CA SER A 428 8.97 19.21 29.19
C SER A 428 8.54 18.81 27.77
N ARG A 429 9.38 18.03 27.09
CA ARG A 429 9.14 17.56 25.72
C ARG A 429 9.41 16.09 25.56
N VAL A 430 8.68 15.46 24.66
CA VAL A 430 8.83 14.05 24.34
C VAL A 430 8.82 13.91 22.81
N LEU A 431 9.82 13.22 22.27
CA LEU A 431 9.94 12.89 20.86
C LEU A 431 9.77 11.37 20.73
N LEU A 432 8.71 10.93 20.08
CA LEU A 432 8.40 9.51 19.92
C LEU A 432 8.10 9.18 18.47
N ARG A 433 8.29 7.92 18.12
CA ARG A 433 7.80 7.42 16.85
C ARG A 433 6.27 7.44 16.83
N TYR A 434 5.65 7.68 15.67
CA TYR A 434 4.19 7.82 15.56
C TYR A 434 3.41 6.61 16.08
N ASN A 435 3.98 5.40 16.03
CA ASN A 435 3.37 4.17 16.53
C ASN A 435 3.53 3.94 18.05
N GLN A 436 4.32 4.76 18.75
CA GLN A 436 4.57 4.62 20.19
C GLN A 436 3.58 5.39 21.08
N ALA A 437 2.76 6.26 20.49
CA ALA A 437 1.81 7.11 21.20
C ALA A 437 0.37 6.87 20.73
N SER A 438 -0.49 6.45 21.65
CA SER A 438 -1.93 6.36 21.43
C SER A 438 -2.62 7.73 21.58
N ALA A 439 -3.87 7.84 21.13
CA ALA A 439 -4.70 9.03 21.37
C ALA A 439 -4.85 9.36 22.87
N GLN A 440 -4.84 8.34 23.74
CA GLN A 440 -4.88 8.52 25.19
C GLN A 440 -3.57 9.11 25.72
N ASP A 441 -2.42 8.63 25.24
CA ASP A 441 -1.11 9.19 25.59
C ASP A 441 -1.01 10.67 25.16
N ILE A 442 -1.47 10.99 23.94
CA ILE A 442 -1.47 12.35 23.41
C ILE A 442 -2.31 13.28 24.30
N LYS A 443 -3.50 12.83 24.72
CA LYS A 443 -4.35 13.57 25.65
C LYS A 443 -3.65 13.76 27.00
N LEU A 444 -3.09 12.69 27.55
CA LEU A 444 -2.40 12.69 28.83
C LEU A 444 -1.22 13.66 28.85
N TYR A 445 -0.37 13.66 27.82
CA TYR A 445 0.75 14.59 27.71
C TYR A 445 0.31 16.04 27.60
N ASN A 446 -0.72 16.31 26.77
CA ASN A 446 -1.28 17.65 26.62
C ASN A 446 -1.84 18.20 27.94
N GLU A 447 -2.54 17.37 28.72
CA GLU A 447 -3.13 17.77 30.02
C GLU A 447 -2.06 18.06 31.09
N ASN A 448 -0.87 17.47 30.96
CA ASN A 448 0.25 17.63 31.90
C ASN A 448 1.34 18.60 31.40
N ASN A 449 1.03 19.43 30.40
CA ASN A 449 1.96 20.41 29.81
C ASN A 449 3.27 19.80 29.27
N ILE A 450 3.21 18.56 28.77
CA ILE A 450 4.32 17.91 28.09
C ILE A 450 4.08 17.99 26.58
N SER A 451 4.94 18.68 25.85
CA SER A 451 4.79 18.84 24.40
C SER A 451 5.33 17.61 23.67
N LEU A 452 4.45 16.90 22.96
CA LEU A 452 4.78 15.71 22.18
C LEU A 452 5.11 16.07 20.72
N THR A 453 6.22 15.53 20.22
CA THR A 453 6.58 15.52 18.80
C THR A 453 6.55 14.08 18.30
N LEU A 454 5.79 13.81 17.23
CA LEU A 454 5.76 12.47 16.60
C LEU A 454 6.53 12.43 15.28
N TYR A 455 7.33 11.39 15.07
CA TYR A 455 8.14 11.19 13.85
C TYR A 455 8.03 9.74 13.30
N TRP A 456 8.37 9.47 12.05
CA TRP A 456 8.32 10.42 10.94
C TRP A 456 6.93 10.39 10.32
N VAL A 457 6.41 11.57 10.02
CA VAL A 457 5.10 11.74 9.40
C VAL A 457 5.34 12.36 8.04
N ASN A 458 5.18 11.57 6.98
CA ASN A 458 5.43 11.99 5.61
C ASN A 458 4.14 12.03 4.79
N GLU A 459 3.13 11.23 5.19
CA GLU A 459 1.88 11.10 4.46
C GLU A 459 0.74 12.00 4.97
N PRO A 460 -0.09 12.57 4.06
CA PRO A 460 -1.25 13.39 4.42
C PRO A 460 -2.28 12.70 5.32
N TRP A 461 -2.52 11.40 5.11
CA TRP A 461 -3.52 10.64 5.87
C TRP A 461 -3.09 10.50 7.34
N LEU A 462 -1.81 10.18 7.58
CA LEU A 462 -1.26 10.03 8.93
C LEU A 462 -1.22 11.38 9.64
N TYR A 463 -0.79 12.44 8.93
CA TYR A 463 -0.82 13.80 9.47
C TYR A 463 -2.23 14.23 9.88
N SER A 464 -3.24 13.90 9.08
CA SER A 464 -4.65 14.20 9.39
C SER A 464 -5.12 13.46 10.64
N LEU A 465 -4.79 12.17 10.75
CA LEU A 465 -5.12 11.35 11.92
C LEU A 465 -4.50 11.89 13.22
N LEU A 466 -3.23 12.30 13.16
CA LEU A 466 -2.51 12.89 14.29
C LEU A 466 -3.01 14.30 14.63
N TRP A 467 -3.44 15.07 13.62
CA TRP A 467 -4.12 16.35 13.83
C TRP A 467 -5.43 16.16 14.59
N CYS A 468 -6.29 15.24 14.14
CA CYS A 468 -7.51 14.90 14.85
C CYS A 468 -7.23 14.41 16.28
N SER A 469 -6.13 13.68 16.51
CA SER A 469 -5.72 13.24 17.85
C SER A 469 -5.21 14.38 18.75
N GLY A 470 -4.96 15.56 18.20
CA GLY A 470 -4.53 16.74 18.95
C GLY A 470 -3.03 16.76 19.28
N VAL A 471 -2.19 16.15 18.43
CA VAL A 471 -0.73 16.20 18.55
C VAL A 471 -0.24 17.64 18.31
N PRO A 472 0.63 18.21 19.16
CA PRO A 472 1.06 19.59 18.99
C PRO A 472 2.10 19.76 17.87
N SER A 473 2.95 18.76 17.62
CA SER A 473 3.97 18.83 16.59
C SER A 473 4.31 17.48 15.96
N VAL A 474 4.70 17.51 14.68
CA VAL A 474 5.21 16.34 13.95
C VAL A 474 6.56 16.65 13.33
N SER A 475 7.40 15.63 13.18
CA SER A 475 8.62 15.71 12.37
C SER A 475 8.44 14.99 11.05
N SER A 476 8.91 15.62 9.97
CA SER A 476 8.63 15.20 8.60
C SER A 476 9.81 15.44 7.68
N GLU A 477 10.07 14.48 6.79
CA GLU A 477 10.99 14.64 5.65
C GLU A 477 10.32 15.37 4.46
N ALA A 478 9.00 15.48 4.53
CA ALA A 478 8.09 15.92 3.48
C ALA A 478 7.29 17.18 3.85
N PRO A 479 7.89 18.25 4.42
CA PRO A 479 7.11 19.39 4.91
C PRO A 479 6.25 20.05 3.82
N GLN A 480 6.69 20.02 2.55
CA GLN A 480 5.92 20.50 1.40
C GLN A 480 4.64 19.69 1.11
N VAL A 481 4.60 18.41 1.49
CA VAL A 481 3.44 17.54 1.31
C VAL A 481 2.44 17.87 2.41
N LEU A 482 2.88 17.84 3.67
CA LEU A 482 2.03 18.11 4.83
C LEU A 482 1.47 19.54 4.84
N ARG A 483 2.23 20.53 4.36
CA ARG A 483 1.76 21.92 4.27
C ARG A 483 0.59 22.14 3.32
N LYS A 484 0.32 21.21 2.39
CA LYS A 484 -0.85 21.27 1.50
C LYS A 484 -2.13 20.79 2.20
N VAL A 485 -2.01 20.16 3.37
CA VAL A 485 -3.14 19.70 4.17
C VAL A 485 -3.66 20.86 5.03
N HIS A 486 -4.56 21.66 4.44
CA HIS A 486 -5.18 22.80 5.13
C HIS A 486 -6.27 22.40 6.13
N TYR A 487 -6.74 21.15 6.05
CA TYR A 487 -7.76 20.57 6.93
C TYR A 487 -7.54 19.05 6.98
N PRO A 488 -7.83 18.35 8.10
CA PRO A 488 -7.65 16.91 8.16
C PRO A 488 -8.48 16.22 7.08
N LEU A 489 -7.83 15.32 6.35
CA LEU A 489 -8.51 14.41 5.44
C LEU A 489 -9.50 13.56 6.26
N TRP A 490 -10.69 13.37 5.71
CA TRP A 490 -11.71 12.46 6.27
C TRP A 490 -12.26 12.85 7.64
N LEU A 491 -12.11 14.10 8.06
CA LEU A 491 -12.83 14.59 9.24
C LEU A 491 -14.34 14.58 8.97
N MET A 492 -15.08 13.90 9.83
CA MET A 492 -16.53 13.80 9.77
C MET A 492 -17.14 13.90 11.16
N SER A 493 -18.30 14.54 11.26
CA SER A 493 -19.07 14.52 12.51
C SER A 493 -19.63 13.13 12.79
N PRO A 494 -19.91 12.78 14.06
CA PRO A 494 -20.58 11.53 14.40
C PRO A 494 -21.92 11.35 13.67
N ASP A 495 -22.66 12.44 13.46
CA ASP A 495 -23.92 12.43 12.72
C ASP A 495 -23.72 12.12 11.23
N GLU A 496 -22.74 12.76 10.57
CA GLU A 496 -22.39 12.45 9.17
C GLU A 496 -21.97 10.99 9.01
N TYR A 497 -21.12 10.49 9.92
CA TYR A 497 -20.70 9.09 9.93
C TYR A 497 -21.90 8.14 10.09
N CYS A 498 -22.77 8.42 11.05
CA CYS A 498 -23.98 7.64 11.31
C CYS A 498 -24.93 7.63 10.09
N LEU A 499 -25.13 8.79 9.45
CA LEU A 499 -25.93 8.88 8.23
C LEU A 499 -25.32 8.07 7.09
N ILE A 500 -24.02 8.23 6.81
CA ILE A 500 -23.33 7.45 5.76
C ILE A 500 -23.51 5.96 6.01
N TRP A 501 -23.31 5.51 7.25
CA TRP A 501 -23.48 4.12 7.64
C TRP A 501 -24.93 3.65 7.38
N ILE A 502 -25.94 4.31 7.97
CA ILE A 502 -27.34 3.92 7.82
C ILE A 502 -27.76 3.87 6.35
N PHE A 503 -27.39 4.88 5.55
CA PHE A 503 -27.73 4.90 4.14
C PHE A 503 -27.05 3.77 3.36
N THR A 504 -25.78 3.50 3.62
CA THR A 504 -25.04 2.42 2.94
C THR A 504 -25.68 1.06 3.24
N ASP A 505 -26.06 0.82 4.50
CA ASP A 505 -26.71 -0.43 4.93
C ASP A 505 -28.11 -0.57 4.34
N LEU A 506 -28.93 0.50 4.34
CA LEU A 506 -30.26 0.50 3.74
C LEU A 506 -30.22 0.24 2.24
N ILE A 507 -29.29 0.88 1.52
CA ILE A 507 -29.10 0.67 0.08
C ILE A 507 -28.69 -0.78 -0.18
N SER A 508 -27.72 -1.29 0.57
CA SER A 508 -27.29 -2.69 0.48
C SER A 508 -28.47 -3.64 0.69
N PHE A 509 -29.24 -3.45 1.77
CA PHE A 509 -30.40 -4.28 2.10
C PHE A 509 -31.45 -4.27 0.98
N ALA A 510 -31.81 -3.09 0.48
CA ALA A 510 -32.78 -2.95 -0.61
C ALA A 510 -32.32 -3.64 -1.90
N VAL A 511 -31.03 -3.51 -2.25
CA VAL A 511 -30.43 -4.15 -3.43
C VAL A 511 -30.41 -5.67 -3.27
N VAL A 512 -29.96 -6.19 -2.12
CA VAL A 512 -29.96 -7.63 -1.81
C VAL A 512 -31.38 -8.19 -1.92
N LEU A 513 -32.35 -7.56 -1.25
CA LEU A 513 -33.75 -7.98 -1.29
C LEU A 513 -34.30 -7.98 -2.73
N GLY A 514 -34.05 -6.91 -3.48
CA GLY A 514 -34.43 -6.81 -4.89
C GLY A 514 -33.84 -7.93 -5.76
N ILE A 515 -32.56 -8.26 -5.57
CA ILE A 515 -31.87 -9.36 -6.27
C ILE A 515 -32.53 -10.71 -5.96
N PHE A 516 -32.80 -11.01 -4.69
CA PHE A 516 -33.42 -12.27 -4.30
C PHE A 516 -34.87 -12.40 -4.81
N ILE A 517 -35.66 -11.32 -4.76
CA ILE A 517 -37.01 -11.27 -5.33
C ILE A 517 -36.97 -11.49 -6.85
N PHE A 518 -36.07 -10.77 -7.54
CA PHE A 518 -35.93 -10.87 -8.99
C PHE A 518 -35.51 -12.29 -9.42
N GLN A 519 -34.53 -12.89 -8.75
CA GLN A 519 -34.10 -14.28 -8.99
C GLN A 519 -35.24 -15.28 -8.78
N LYS A 520 -36.02 -15.12 -7.69
CA LYS A 520 -37.20 -15.95 -7.41
C LYS A 520 -38.24 -15.83 -8.51
N TRP A 521 -38.58 -14.60 -8.93
CA TRP A 521 -39.53 -14.34 -10.00
C TRP A 521 -39.06 -14.93 -11.34
N ARG A 522 -37.81 -14.70 -11.72
CA ARG A 522 -37.19 -15.23 -12.94
C ARG A 522 -37.26 -16.75 -13.02
N MET A 523 -37.03 -17.45 -11.91
CA MET A 523 -37.09 -18.92 -11.87
C MET A 523 -38.52 -19.46 -11.82
N SER A 524 -39.44 -18.79 -11.13
CA SER A 524 -40.87 -19.13 -11.16
C SER A 524 -41.44 -19.04 -12.58
N GLY A 525 -41.07 -18.02 -13.36
CA GLY A 525 -41.49 -17.89 -14.77
C GLY A 525 -40.91 -18.96 -15.71
N MET A 526 -39.76 -19.54 -15.38
CA MET A 526 -39.21 -20.68 -16.15
C MET A 526 -39.87 -22.01 -15.76
N ARG A 527 -40.31 -22.19 -14.51
CA ARG A 527 -41.06 -23.38 -14.08
C ARG A 527 -42.49 -23.41 -14.64
N SER A 528 -43.08 -22.26 -15.01
CA SER A 528 -44.37 -22.20 -15.69
C SER A 528 -44.30 -22.53 -17.19
N TYR A 529 -43.11 -22.62 -17.79
CA TYR A 529 -42.93 -23.12 -19.16
C TYR A 529 -42.86 -24.65 -19.12
N ASN A 530 -44.00 -25.30 -19.30
CA ASN A 530 -44.10 -26.75 -19.28
C ASN A 530 -43.31 -27.34 -20.48
N PRO A 531 -42.29 -28.20 -20.28
CA PRO A 531 -41.51 -28.77 -21.39
C PRO A 531 -42.37 -29.55 -22.40
N GLU A 532 -43.53 -30.06 -21.97
CA GLU A 532 -44.51 -30.72 -22.84
C GLU A 532 -45.14 -29.77 -23.86
N GLN A 533 -45.38 -28.49 -23.53
CA GLN A 533 -45.94 -27.50 -24.46
C GLN A 533 -44.97 -27.12 -25.58
N ILE A 534 -43.66 -27.13 -25.31
CA ILE A 534 -42.63 -26.87 -26.34
C ILE A 534 -42.49 -28.09 -27.27
N MET A 535 -42.54 -29.31 -26.72
CA MET A 535 -42.48 -30.53 -27.53
C MET A 535 -43.71 -30.68 -28.43
N LEU A 536 -44.90 -30.35 -27.93
CA LEU A 536 -46.15 -30.36 -28.70
C LEU A 536 -46.18 -29.26 -29.78
N SER A 537 -45.73 -28.04 -29.49
CA SER A 537 -45.71 -26.95 -30.48
C SER A 537 -44.64 -27.14 -31.57
N ALA A 538 -43.52 -27.81 -31.27
CA ALA A 538 -42.51 -28.18 -32.26
C ALA A 538 -42.91 -29.39 -33.12
N ALA A 539 -43.65 -30.36 -32.56
CA ALA A 539 -44.13 -31.53 -33.30
C ALA A 539 -45.28 -31.20 -34.28
N VAL A 540 -46.12 -30.21 -33.95
CA VAL A 540 -47.27 -29.80 -34.78
C VAL A 540 -46.83 -28.97 -36.01
N ARG A 541 -45.58 -28.49 -36.06
CA ARG A 541 -45.10 -27.54 -37.09
C ARG A 541 -44.16 -28.15 -38.14
N ARG A 542 -44.30 -29.45 -38.47
CA ARG A 542 -43.66 -30.05 -39.66
C ARG A 542 -44.70 -30.57 -40.64
N SER A 543 -44.81 -29.90 -41.78
CA SER A 543 -45.58 -30.38 -42.93
C SER A 543 -44.91 -31.61 -43.54
N SER A 544 -45.73 -32.55 -44.02
CA SER A 544 -45.34 -33.90 -44.42
C SER A 544 -44.43 -34.01 -45.67
N ARG A 545 -43.91 -32.90 -46.19
CA ARG A 545 -43.20 -32.86 -47.48
C ARG A 545 -41.70 -33.18 -47.37
N ASP A 546 -41.06 -32.96 -46.23
CA ASP A 546 -39.61 -33.15 -46.06
C ASP A 546 -39.18 -34.58 -45.70
N VAL A 547 -40.11 -35.47 -45.35
CA VAL A 547 -39.78 -36.84 -44.92
C VAL A 547 -39.47 -37.76 -46.12
N ASN A 548 -39.99 -37.45 -47.32
CA ASN A 548 -39.76 -38.30 -48.50
C ASN A 548 -38.39 -38.09 -49.18
N ASN A 549 -37.76 -36.91 -49.03
CA ASN A 549 -36.46 -36.64 -49.64
C ASN A 549 -35.27 -37.26 -48.90
N MET A 550 -35.46 -37.79 -47.68
CA MET A 550 -34.38 -38.40 -46.90
C MET A 550 -34.21 -39.90 -47.15
N LYS A 551 -35.21 -40.59 -47.74
CA LYS A 551 -35.09 -42.02 -48.07
C LYS A 551 -34.26 -42.29 -49.32
N GLU A 552 -34.22 -41.38 -50.29
CA GLU A 552 -33.48 -41.59 -51.55
C GLU A 552 -31.96 -41.43 -51.40
N LYS A 553 -31.46 -40.65 -50.44
CA LYS A 553 -30.02 -40.38 -50.30
C LYS A 553 -29.22 -41.42 -49.52
N LEU A 554 -29.86 -42.46 -48.96
CA LEU A 554 -29.17 -43.50 -48.17
C LEU A 554 -28.85 -44.79 -48.96
N ILE A 555 -29.24 -44.88 -50.24
CA ILE A 555 -29.03 -46.10 -51.05
C ILE A 555 -27.76 -46.01 -51.94
N PHE A 556 -27.20 -44.81 -52.16
CA PHE A 556 -25.98 -44.62 -52.97
C PHE A 556 -24.79 -44.13 -52.16
N SER A 557 -24.23 -44.97 -51.29
CA SER A 557 -22.84 -44.81 -50.83
C SER A 557 -22.31 -46.12 -50.25
N GLY A 558 -22.20 -47.14 -51.09
CA GLY A 558 -21.46 -48.37 -50.78
C GLY A 558 -20.51 -48.69 -51.94
N LYS A 559 -19.22 -48.93 -51.62
CA LYS A 559 -18.03 -49.09 -52.51
C LYS A 559 -17.43 -47.74 -52.90
N SER A 560 -16.13 -47.44 -52.79
CA SER A 560 -14.91 -48.26 -52.87
C SER A 560 -13.66 -47.59 -52.23
N HIS A 561 -12.61 -48.39 -51.99
CA HIS A 561 -11.32 -48.08 -51.33
C HIS A 561 -10.34 -47.14 -52.09
N GLN A 562 -9.38 -46.61 -51.30
CA GLN A 562 -7.90 -46.60 -51.50
C GLN A 562 -7.14 -45.27 -51.73
N THR A 563 -6.25 -44.99 -50.74
CA THR A 563 -4.84 -44.51 -50.78
C THR A 563 -4.39 -43.06 -51.07
N THR A 564 -3.53 -42.58 -50.14
CA THR A 564 -2.36 -41.65 -50.25
C THR A 564 -2.62 -40.18 -50.62
N SER A 565 -1.79 -39.17 -50.33
CA SER A 565 -0.75 -38.81 -49.34
C SER A 565 -0.24 -37.42 -49.79
N CYS A 566 0.01 -36.52 -48.84
CA CYS A 566 0.98 -35.40 -48.88
C CYS A 566 0.85 -34.15 -49.80
N CYS A 567 1.37 -33.06 -49.21
CA CYS A 567 1.97 -31.84 -49.75
C CYS A 567 1.17 -30.54 -49.97
N MET A 568 1.59 -29.55 -49.15
CA MET A 568 1.64 -28.10 -49.40
C MET A 568 1.98 -27.70 -50.85
N ARG A 569 1.35 -26.63 -51.34
CA ARG A 569 2.08 -25.41 -51.74
C ARG A 569 1.16 -24.22 -52.04
N VAL A 570 1.66 -23.07 -51.60
CA VAL A 570 1.25 -21.70 -51.92
C VAL A 570 1.76 -21.33 -53.32
N MET A 571 0.94 -20.69 -54.16
CA MET A 571 1.25 -19.41 -54.86
C MET A 571 0.22 -19.07 -55.94
N ILE A 572 -0.35 -17.88 -55.77
CA ILE A 572 -0.62 -16.80 -56.74
C ILE A 572 -0.36 -17.13 -58.22
N THR A 573 -1.37 -16.92 -59.07
CA THR A 573 -1.16 -16.42 -60.43
C THR A 573 -2.33 -15.55 -60.88
N ILE A 574 -1.95 -14.44 -61.50
CA ILE A 574 -2.74 -13.33 -62.04
C ILE A 574 -3.49 -13.80 -63.30
N SER A 575 -4.72 -13.32 -63.49
CA SER A 575 -5.37 -13.26 -64.81
C SER A 575 -5.89 -11.86 -65.05
N HIS A 576 -5.51 -11.33 -66.21
CA HIS A 576 -5.81 -10.00 -66.74
C HIS A 576 -6.86 -10.12 -67.85
N GLN A 577 -7.48 -8.99 -68.20
CA GLN A 577 -8.43 -8.72 -69.30
C GLN A 577 -9.90 -9.02 -68.97
N ASN A 578 -10.89 -8.20 -69.33
CA ASN A 578 -10.97 -6.93 -70.05
C ASN A 578 -12.39 -6.39 -69.78
N HIS A 579 -12.60 -5.08 -69.67
CA HIS A 579 -13.68 -4.38 -70.38
C HIS A 579 -13.55 -2.86 -70.24
N THR A 580 -13.76 -2.21 -71.38
CA THR A 580 -13.55 -0.81 -71.76
C THR A 580 -14.85 0.02 -71.76
N TYR A 581 -14.66 1.34 -72.01
CA TYR A 581 -15.59 2.43 -72.38
C TYR A 581 -15.98 3.37 -71.21
N ASP A 582 -15.35 4.57 -71.11
CA ASP A 582 -15.54 5.83 -71.89
C ASP A 582 -16.83 6.56 -71.43
N ALA A 583 -16.88 7.86 -71.10
CA ALA A 583 -16.05 9.01 -71.43
C ALA A 583 -16.05 10.07 -70.30
#